data_AF-A0A0B7HKP6-F1
#
_entry.id   AF-A0A0B7HKP6-F1
#
_cell.length_a   1.000
_cell.length_b   1.000
_cell.length_c   1.000
_cell.angle_alpha   90.00
_cell.angle_beta   90.00
_cell.angle_gamma   90.00
#
_symmetry.space_group_name_H-M   'P 1'
#
loop_
_entity.id
_entity.type
_entity.pdbx_description
1 polymer ?
#
loop_
_entity_poly.entity_id
_entity_poly.type
_entity_poly.pdbx_seq_one_letter_code
_entity_poly.pdbx_strand_id
1 'polypeptide(L)'
;MTNTFLEQLNALKDDQKYDFIREVEYKETDEKWDFFNAIIANESEYDLARIEALKIIGLYEIPNQKKDKIAQSLEHIITNQEDYLVKNYAVMALKNFTDYQRLVILAKSIVCDSDEDENLRHNALSAIEKLPSDAKKEILTILLSDKYMKPYAKQILSEM
;
A
#
# COMPACT_ATOMS: atom_id res chain seq x y z
N MET A 1 -5.87 23.43 -10.96
CA MET A 1 -7.04 22.75 -11.54
C MET A 1 -7.67 21.96 -10.43
N THR A 2 -8.93 22.22 -10.14
CA THR A 2 -9.69 21.42 -9.17
C THR A 2 -9.96 20.06 -9.80
N ASN A 3 -9.68 18.98 -9.08
CA ASN A 3 -9.96 17.63 -9.58
C ASN A 3 -11.47 17.39 -9.51
N THR A 4 -12.13 17.28 -10.66
CA THR A 4 -13.59 17.12 -10.78
C THR A 4 -14.11 15.91 -9.98
N PHE A 5 -13.30 14.85 -9.82
CA PHE A 5 -13.68 13.71 -8.99
C PHE A 5 -13.72 14.06 -7.49
N LEU A 6 -12.82 14.93 -7.00
CA LEU A 6 -12.86 15.37 -5.60
C LEU A 6 -14.08 16.23 -5.30
N GLU A 7 -14.49 17.10 -6.24
CA GLU A 7 -15.71 17.90 -6.07
C GLU A 7 -16.95 16.99 -5.98
N GLN A 8 -17.02 15.96 -6.81
CA GLN A 8 -18.09 14.96 -6.77
C GLN A 8 -18.06 14.17 -5.47
N LEU A 9 -16.88 13.65 -5.07
CA LEU A 9 -16.72 12.89 -3.81
C LEU A 9 -17.19 13.69 -2.59
N ASN A 10 -16.83 14.99 -2.52
CA ASN A 10 -17.17 15.86 -1.39
C ASN A 10 -18.67 16.19 -1.31
N ALA A 11 -19.42 16.04 -2.40
CA ALA A 11 -20.87 16.22 -2.41
C ALA A 11 -21.64 14.96 -1.99
N LEU A 12 -20.95 13.82 -1.87
CA LEU A 12 -21.54 12.53 -1.52
C LEU A 12 -21.54 12.30 -0.01
N LYS A 13 -22.52 11.51 0.45
CA LYS A 13 -22.48 10.92 1.80
C LYS A 13 -21.47 9.78 1.84
N ASP A 14 -20.99 9.45 3.04
CA ASP A 14 -19.95 8.44 3.25
C ASP A 14 -20.31 7.06 2.69
N ASP A 15 -21.58 6.65 2.80
CA ASP A 15 -22.10 5.39 2.24
C ASP A 15 -22.10 5.37 0.70
N GLN A 16 -22.09 6.54 0.05
CA GLN A 16 -22.06 6.68 -1.41
C GLN A 16 -20.63 6.82 -1.97
N LYS A 17 -19.68 7.30 -1.16
CA LYS A 17 -18.28 7.50 -1.58
C LYS A 17 -17.62 6.21 -2.05
N TYR A 18 -17.93 5.10 -1.40
CA TYR A 18 -17.42 3.77 -1.77
C TYR A 18 -17.79 3.41 -3.21
N ASP A 19 -19.07 3.50 -3.57
CA ASP A 19 -19.54 3.15 -4.92
C ASP A 19 -18.94 4.10 -5.96
N PHE A 20 -18.85 5.39 -5.66
CA PHE A 20 -18.25 6.37 -6.56
C PHE A 20 -16.76 6.10 -6.83
N ILE A 21 -15.98 5.72 -5.81
CA ILE A 21 -14.56 5.36 -6.00
C ILE A 21 -14.41 4.16 -6.94
N ARG A 22 -15.30 3.16 -6.81
CA ARG A 22 -15.34 2.00 -7.72
C ARG A 22 -15.76 2.37 -9.14
N GLU A 23 -16.63 3.37 -9.32
CA GLU A 23 -16.92 3.90 -10.65
C GLU A 23 -15.70 4.60 -11.28
N VAL A 24 -14.91 5.30 -10.48
CA VAL A 24 -13.69 6.00 -10.94
C VAL A 24 -12.55 5.02 -11.26
N GLU A 25 -12.46 3.88 -10.57
CA GLU A 25 -11.50 2.79 -10.81
C GLU A 25 -11.40 2.45 -12.31
N TYR A 26 -12.55 2.27 -12.96
CA TYR A 26 -12.66 1.84 -14.35
C TYR A 26 -12.55 2.99 -15.37
N LYS A 27 -12.34 4.23 -14.95
CA LYS A 27 -12.12 5.34 -15.88
C LYS A 27 -10.70 5.26 -16.47
N GLU A 28 -10.59 5.45 -17.78
CA GLU A 28 -9.31 5.48 -18.50
C GLU A 28 -8.75 6.91 -18.51
N THR A 29 -8.46 7.46 -17.34
CA THR A 29 -7.85 8.79 -17.19
C THR A 29 -6.74 8.77 -16.15
N ASP A 30 -5.62 9.45 -16.43
CA ASP A 30 -4.51 9.61 -15.50
C ASP A 30 -4.87 10.46 -14.28
N GLU A 31 -5.92 11.29 -14.38
CA GLU A 31 -6.39 12.16 -13.29
C GLU A 31 -6.92 11.36 -12.09
N LYS A 32 -7.33 10.09 -12.31
CA LYS A 32 -7.81 9.22 -11.23
C LYS A 32 -6.73 8.93 -10.20
N TRP A 33 -5.45 8.93 -10.58
CA TRP A 33 -4.35 8.69 -9.66
C TRP A 33 -4.11 9.86 -8.71
N ASP A 34 -4.27 11.10 -9.21
CA ASP A 34 -4.24 12.28 -8.33
C ASP A 34 -5.46 12.29 -7.40
N PHE A 35 -6.62 11.82 -7.87
CA PHE A 35 -7.82 11.64 -7.07
C PHE A 35 -7.60 10.62 -5.95
N PHE A 36 -7.16 9.39 -6.25
CA PHE A 36 -6.90 8.37 -5.24
C PHE A 36 -5.83 8.83 -4.24
N ASN A 37 -4.77 9.52 -4.71
CA ASN A 37 -3.78 10.10 -3.81
C ASN A 37 -4.40 11.10 -2.83
N ALA A 38 -5.28 11.97 -3.31
CA ALA A 38 -5.94 12.97 -2.46
C ALA A 38 -6.87 12.34 -1.41
N ILE A 39 -7.52 11.20 -1.73
CA ILE A 39 -8.33 10.43 -0.78
C ILE A 39 -7.44 9.86 0.33
N ILE A 40 -6.37 9.15 -0.01
CA ILE A 40 -5.55 8.45 1.00
C ILE A 40 -4.78 9.42 1.89
N ALA A 41 -4.40 10.58 1.35
CA ALA A 41 -3.69 11.63 2.07
C ALA A 41 -4.58 12.45 3.00
N ASN A 42 -5.91 12.38 2.85
CA ASN A 42 -6.85 13.06 3.72
C ASN A 42 -7.18 12.17 4.93
N GLU A 43 -6.56 12.43 6.08
CA GLU A 43 -6.79 11.68 7.34
C GLU A 43 -8.21 11.84 7.88
N SER A 44 -8.93 12.91 7.49
CA SER A 44 -10.32 13.14 7.88
C SER A 44 -11.33 12.54 6.90
N GLU A 45 -10.85 11.89 5.83
CA GLU A 45 -11.74 11.18 4.91
C GLU A 45 -12.26 9.89 5.53
N TYR A 46 -13.46 9.49 5.11
CA TYR A 46 -14.09 8.25 5.54
C TYR A 46 -13.18 7.03 5.29
N ASP A 47 -12.93 6.23 6.32
CA ASP A 47 -11.93 5.17 6.26
C ASP A 47 -12.20 4.15 5.14
N LEU A 48 -13.46 3.81 4.85
CA LEU A 48 -13.76 2.89 3.74
C LEU A 48 -13.40 3.49 2.37
N ALA A 49 -13.51 4.80 2.20
CA ALA A 49 -13.08 5.48 0.98
C ALA A 49 -11.54 5.41 0.85
N ARG A 50 -10.81 5.66 1.94
CA ARG A 50 -9.35 5.53 1.98
C ARG A 50 -8.90 4.11 1.69
N ILE A 51 -9.53 3.12 2.32
CA ILE A 51 -9.28 1.69 2.12
C ILE A 51 -9.51 1.30 0.65
N GLU A 52 -10.60 1.74 0.04
CA GLU A 52 -10.90 1.39 -1.35
C GLU A 52 -9.88 1.99 -2.32
N ALA A 53 -9.50 3.26 -2.12
CA ALA A 53 -8.43 3.89 -2.89
C ALA A 53 -7.09 3.16 -2.74
N LEU A 54 -6.72 2.73 -1.52
CA LEU A 54 -5.49 1.96 -1.27
C LEU A 54 -5.51 0.59 -1.96
N LYS A 55 -6.65 -0.11 -1.98
CA LYS A 55 -6.78 -1.37 -2.76
C LYS A 55 -6.52 -1.13 -4.23
N ILE A 56 -7.12 -0.10 -4.83
CA ILE A 56 -6.93 0.22 -6.25
C ILE A 56 -5.45 0.53 -6.52
N ILE A 57 -4.81 1.36 -5.68
CA ILE A 57 -3.38 1.66 -5.76
C ILE A 57 -2.51 0.39 -5.67
N GLY A 58 -2.90 -0.57 -4.83
CA GLY A 58 -2.21 -1.85 -4.72
C GLY A 58 -2.49 -2.81 -5.87
N LEU A 59 -3.61 -2.71 -6.59
CA LEU A 59 -4.00 -3.69 -7.61
C LEU A 59 -3.51 -3.34 -9.01
N TYR A 60 -3.39 -2.06 -9.33
CA TYR A 60 -3.20 -1.59 -10.70
C TYR A 60 -1.82 -0.97 -10.94
N GLU A 61 -1.35 -1.06 -12.19
CA GLU A 61 -0.17 -0.33 -12.67
C GLU A 61 -0.42 1.18 -12.61
N ILE A 62 0.49 1.92 -11.97
CA ILE A 62 0.39 3.36 -11.76
C ILE A 62 1.42 4.05 -12.67
N PRO A 63 1.03 5.10 -13.43
CA PRO A 63 1.98 5.87 -14.22
C PRO A 63 3.11 6.43 -13.35
N ASN A 64 4.36 6.29 -13.80
CA ASN A 64 5.55 6.68 -13.02
C ASN A 64 5.49 8.14 -12.54
N GLN A 65 4.96 9.06 -13.34
CA GLN A 65 4.80 10.48 -12.97
C GLN A 65 3.86 10.73 -11.77
N LYS A 66 3.04 9.74 -11.39
CA LYS A 66 2.12 9.80 -10.25
C LYS A 66 2.67 9.11 -9.00
N LYS A 67 3.58 8.14 -9.18
CA LYS A 67 4.07 7.28 -8.10
C LYS A 67 4.78 8.06 -6.98
N ASP A 68 5.52 9.12 -7.29
CA ASP A 68 6.26 9.87 -6.25
C ASP A 68 5.36 10.45 -5.16
N LYS A 69 4.25 11.09 -5.55
CA LYS A 69 3.28 11.66 -4.60
C LYS A 69 2.58 10.57 -3.80
N ILE A 70 2.17 9.49 -4.47
CA ILE A 70 1.52 8.36 -3.80
C ILE A 70 2.48 7.70 -2.81
N ALA A 71 3.74 7.53 -3.18
CA ALA A 71 4.75 6.96 -2.31
C ALA A 71 5.01 7.82 -1.06
N GLN A 72 4.93 9.15 -1.16
CA GLN A 72 4.99 10.04 0.01
C GLN A 72 3.76 9.86 0.91
N SER A 73 2.56 9.79 0.34
CA SER A 73 1.33 9.54 1.10
C SER A 73 1.36 8.17 1.80
N LEU A 74 1.82 7.12 1.12
CA LEU A 74 1.96 5.78 1.70
C LEU A 74 2.95 5.76 2.86
N GLU A 75 4.11 6.38 2.71
CA GLU A 75 5.11 6.52 3.79
C GLU A 75 4.50 7.19 5.03
N HIS A 76 3.77 8.29 4.82
CA HIS A 76 3.09 9.00 5.89
C HIS A 76 2.03 8.14 6.58
N ILE A 77 1.17 7.46 5.83
CA ILE A 77 0.13 6.58 6.37
C ILE A 77 0.76 5.44 7.19
N ILE A 78 1.76 4.75 6.62
CA ILE A 78 2.38 3.59 7.29
C ILE A 78 3.05 3.98 8.62
N THR A 79 3.58 5.19 8.69
CA THR A 79 4.32 5.69 9.87
C THR A 79 3.40 6.25 10.94
N ASN A 80 2.30 6.92 10.55
CA ASN A 80 1.51 7.74 11.48
C ASN A 80 0.07 7.26 11.70
N GLN A 81 -0.44 6.33 10.87
CA GLN A 81 -1.84 5.91 10.95
C GLN A 81 -2.08 4.95 12.13
N GLU A 82 -3.02 5.34 13.01
CA GLU A 82 -3.49 4.47 14.11
C GLU A 82 -4.55 3.47 13.65
N ASP A 83 -5.39 3.82 12.65
CA ASP A 83 -6.36 2.87 12.10
C ASP A 83 -5.64 1.70 11.42
N TYR A 84 -5.78 0.54 12.06
CA TYR A 84 -5.11 -0.68 11.67
C TYR A 84 -5.51 -1.15 10.27
N LEU A 85 -6.77 -0.98 9.85
CA LEU A 85 -7.22 -1.43 8.53
C LEU A 85 -6.61 -0.55 7.44
N VAL A 86 -6.66 0.77 7.60
CA VAL A 86 -6.03 1.72 6.65
C VAL A 86 -4.53 1.44 6.54
N LYS A 87 -3.83 1.25 7.68
CA LYS A 87 -2.39 0.90 7.68
C LYS A 87 -2.14 -0.41 6.93
N ASN A 88 -2.95 -1.45 7.12
CA ASN A 88 -2.82 -2.71 6.39
C ASN A 88 -2.92 -2.55 4.88
N TYR A 89 -3.95 -1.84 4.39
CA TYR A 89 -4.11 -1.61 2.96
C TYR A 89 -2.99 -0.74 2.37
N ALA A 90 -2.43 0.18 3.15
CA ALA A 90 -1.25 0.95 2.74
C ALA A 90 -0.01 0.07 2.61
N VAL A 91 0.22 -0.87 3.53
CA VAL A 91 1.32 -1.84 3.44
C VAL A 91 1.12 -2.79 2.25
N MET A 92 -0.11 -3.26 2.00
CA MET A 92 -0.42 -4.08 0.82
C MET A 92 -0.09 -3.37 -0.50
N ALA A 93 -0.28 -2.05 -0.55
CA ALA A 93 -0.01 -1.25 -1.74
C ALA A 93 1.49 -1.15 -2.08
N LEU A 94 2.39 -1.38 -1.11
CA LEU A 94 3.85 -1.25 -1.30
C LEU A 94 4.42 -2.13 -2.41
N LYS A 95 3.75 -3.24 -2.76
CA LYS A 95 4.18 -4.13 -3.85
C LYS A 95 4.31 -3.44 -5.22
N ASN A 96 3.63 -2.30 -5.42
CA ASN A 96 3.72 -1.48 -6.65
C ASN A 96 4.82 -0.40 -6.60
N PHE A 97 5.54 -0.32 -5.48
CA PHE A 97 6.52 0.72 -5.17
C PHE A 97 7.89 0.13 -4.76
N THR A 98 8.25 -1.04 -5.28
CA THR A 98 9.53 -1.71 -5.00
C THR A 98 10.77 -0.92 -5.42
N ASP A 99 10.62 0.03 -6.33
CA ASP A 99 11.73 0.89 -6.78
C ASP A 99 11.98 2.08 -5.82
N TYR A 100 11.11 2.25 -4.80
CA TYR A 100 11.20 3.30 -3.80
C TYR A 100 11.92 2.79 -2.56
N GLN A 101 13.24 2.98 -2.50
CA GLN A 101 14.09 2.44 -1.43
C GLN A 101 13.57 2.71 -0.01
N ARG A 102 13.04 3.91 0.27
CA ARG A 102 12.46 4.25 1.58
C ARG A 102 11.26 3.38 1.95
N LEU A 103 10.40 3.04 0.98
CA LEU A 103 9.26 2.16 1.18
C LEU A 103 9.70 0.70 1.31
N VAL A 104 10.75 0.29 0.60
CA VAL A 104 11.38 -1.02 0.80
C VAL A 104 11.94 -1.17 2.21
N ILE A 105 12.58 -0.11 2.73
CA ILE A 105 13.07 -0.09 4.12
C ILE A 105 11.91 -0.21 5.12
N LEU A 106 10.80 0.49 4.89
CA LEU A 106 9.60 0.36 5.72
C LEU A 106 9.02 -1.08 5.68
N ALA A 107 8.87 -1.66 4.49
CA ALA A 107 8.42 -3.04 4.35
C ALA A 107 9.35 -4.03 5.09
N LYS A 108 10.68 -3.85 4.96
CA LYS A 108 11.68 -4.64 5.69
C LYS A 108 11.53 -4.48 7.21
N SER A 109 11.35 -3.25 7.69
CA SER A 109 11.15 -2.97 9.11
C SER A 109 9.92 -3.70 9.65
N ILE A 110 8.78 -3.60 8.94
CA ILE A 110 7.52 -4.22 9.33
C ILE A 110 7.65 -5.75 9.36
N VAL A 111 8.14 -6.38 8.27
CA VAL A 111 8.20 -7.85 8.21
C VAL A 111 9.17 -8.44 9.24
N CYS A 112 10.24 -7.71 9.59
CA CYS A 112 11.24 -8.15 10.57
C CYS A 112 10.90 -7.80 12.02
N ASP A 113 9.86 -7.02 12.28
CA ASP A 113 9.40 -6.73 13.64
C ASP A 113 8.59 -7.91 14.18
N SER A 114 9.09 -8.58 15.21
CA SER A 114 8.41 -9.74 15.81
C SER A 114 7.19 -9.37 16.64
N ASP A 115 7.08 -8.11 17.07
CA ASP A 115 5.99 -7.61 17.91
C ASP A 115 4.90 -6.93 17.07
N GLU A 116 5.13 -6.72 15.78
CA GLU A 116 4.13 -6.17 14.84
C GLU A 116 3.06 -7.22 14.51
N ASP A 117 1.87 -6.74 14.17
CA ASP A 117 0.74 -7.58 13.85
C ASP A 117 1.01 -8.52 12.65
N GLU A 118 0.62 -9.78 12.80
CA GLU A 118 0.89 -10.84 11.82
C GLU A 118 0.40 -10.49 10.40
N ASN A 119 -0.78 -9.87 10.24
CA ASN A 119 -1.29 -9.50 8.91
C ASN A 119 -0.47 -8.38 8.29
N LEU A 120 -0.05 -7.37 9.08
CA LEU A 120 0.84 -6.32 8.59
C LEU A 120 2.16 -6.89 8.10
N ARG A 121 2.72 -7.84 8.86
CA ARG A 121 3.95 -8.52 8.49
C ARG A 121 3.80 -9.35 7.21
N HIS A 122 2.69 -10.06 7.02
CA HIS A 122 2.39 -10.78 5.77
C HIS A 122 2.17 -9.85 4.57
N ASN A 123 1.51 -8.71 4.78
CA ASN A 123 1.33 -7.69 3.76
C ASN A 123 2.70 -7.11 3.34
N ALA A 124 3.59 -6.87 4.30
CA ALA A 124 4.94 -6.42 4.00
C ALA A 124 5.76 -7.50 3.27
N LEU A 125 5.65 -8.77 3.67
CA LEU A 125 6.29 -9.90 2.98
C LEU A 125 5.87 -9.97 1.51
N SER A 126 4.58 -9.74 1.22
CA SER A 126 4.07 -9.70 -0.15
C SER A 126 4.74 -8.62 -1.03
N ALA A 127 5.15 -7.50 -0.43
CA ALA A 127 5.94 -6.48 -1.12
C ALA A 127 7.41 -6.90 -1.30
N ILE A 128 8.01 -7.55 -0.29
CA ILE A 128 9.38 -8.11 -0.37
C ILE A 128 9.48 -9.15 -1.51
N GLU A 129 8.45 -9.97 -1.71
CA GLU A 129 8.39 -10.95 -2.80
C GLU A 129 8.45 -10.33 -4.21
N LYS A 130 8.18 -9.02 -4.36
CA LYS A 130 8.31 -8.31 -5.64
C LYS A 130 9.68 -7.71 -5.88
N LEU A 131 10.57 -7.70 -4.88
CA LEU A 131 11.93 -7.19 -5.03
C LEU A 131 12.78 -8.05 -5.98
N PRO A 132 13.86 -7.47 -6.57
CA PRO A 132 14.91 -8.23 -7.23
C PRO A 132 15.48 -9.35 -6.34
N SER A 133 15.93 -10.44 -6.96
CA SER A 133 16.33 -11.68 -6.26
C SER A 133 17.34 -11.45 -5.13
N ASP A 134 18.39 -10.66 -5.36
CA ASP A 134 19.43 -10.42 -4.36
C ASP A 134 18.90 -9.68 -3.12
N ALA A 135 18.16 -8.59 -3.33
CA ALA A 135 17.55 -7.81 -2.24
C ALA A 135 16.50 -8.63 -1.47
N LYS A 136 15.69 -9.42 -2.19
CA LYS A 136 14.72 -10.34 -1.60
C LYS A 136 15.41 -11.40 -0.74
N LYS A 137 16.46 -12.03 -1.26
CA LYS A 137 17.20 -13.11 -0.58
C LYS A 137 17.84 -12.64 0.72
N GLU A 138 18.37 -11.42 0.75
CA GLU A 138 18.92 -10.82 1.97
C GLU A 138 17.86 -10.80 3.09
N ILE A 139 16.67 -10.27 2.79
CA ILE A 139 15.59 -10.11 3.77
C ILE A 139 15.05 -11.48 4.20
N LEU A 140 14.80 -12.39 3.26
CA LEU A 140 14.31 -13.73 3.58
C LEU A 140 15.30 -14.52 4.46
N THR A 141 16.61 -14.31 4.28
CA THR A 141 17.64 -14.95 5.12
C THR A 141 17.54 -14.48 6.57
N ILE A 142 17.27 -13.19 6.80
CA ILE A 142 17.03 -12.63 8.15
C ILE A 142 15.83 -13.34 8.79
N LEU A 143 14.73 -13.49 8.04
CA LEU A 143 13.48 -14.09 8.51
C LEU A 143 13.61 -15.59 8.86
N LEU A 144 14.68 -16.28 8.48
CA LEU A 144 14.93 -17.67 8.91
C LEU A 144 15.17 -17.81 10.42
N SER A 145 15.54 -16.72 11.08
CA SER A 145 15.70 -16.65 12.54
C SER A 145 14.40 -16.30 13.27
N ASP A 146 13.39 -15.80 12.55
CA ASP A 146 12.09 -15.46 13.10
C ASP A 146 11.22 -16.72 13.23
N LYS A 147 10.74 -17.03 14.44
CA LYS A 147 9.98 -18.26 14.68
C LYS A 147 8.69 -18.34 13.84
N TYR A 148 8.00 -17.23 13.64
CA TYR A 148 6.73 -17.15 12.93
C TYR A 148 6.94 -17.06 11.41
N MET A 149 7.87 -16.22 10.95
CA MET A 149 8.12 -15.97 9.53
C MET A 149 9.01 -17.01 8.84
N LYS A 150 9.81 -17.77 9.59
CA LYS A 150 10.69 -18.82 9.06
C LYS A 150 10.03 -19.81 8.09
N PRO A 151 8.85 -20.40 8.35
CA PRO A 151 8.21 -21.31 7.39
C PRO A 151 7.98 -20.64 6.02
N TYR A 152 7.47 -19.41 6.00
CA TYR A 152 7.23 -18.65 4.77
C TYR A 152 8.53 -18.28 4.06
N ALA A 153 9.52 -17.80 4.81
CA ALA A 153 10.83 -17.47 4.25
C ALA A 153 11.53 -18.70 3.64
N LYS A 154 11.44 -19.86 4.28
CA LYS A 154 11.96 -21.12 3.74
C LYS A 154 11.27 -21.52 2.44
N GLN A 155 9.94 -21.40 2.39
CA GLN A 155 9.17 -21.74 1.19
C GLN A 155 9.61 -20.85 0.02
N ILE A 156 9.60 -19.53 0.21
CA ILE A 156 9.97 -18.58 -0.85
C ILE A 156 11.41 -18.81 -1.32
N LEU A 157 12.37 -18.99 -0.39
CA LEU A 157 13.76 -19.28 -0.74
C LEU A 157 13.95 -20.60 -1.52
N SER A 158 13.02 -21.56 -1.40
CA SER A 158 13.07 -22.81 -2.16
C SER A 158 12.47 -22.71 -3.56
N GLU A 159 11.68 -21.67 -3.83
CA GLU A 159 11.02 -21.39 -5.10
C GLU A 159 11.80 -20.37 -5.97
N MET A 160 12.81 -19.70 -5.39
CA MET A 160 13.72 -18.76 -6.05
C MET A 160 14.81 -19.45 -6.87
#